data_AF-A0A062ILX0-F1
#
_entry.id   AF-A0A062ILX0-F1
#
_cell.length_a   1.000
_cell.length_b   1.000
_cell.length_c   1.000
_cell.angle_alpha   90.00
_cell.angle_beta   90.00
_cell.angle_gamma   90.00
#
_symmetry.space_group_name_H-M   'P 1'
#
loop_
_entity.id
_entity.type
_entity.pdbx_description
1 polymer ?
#
loop_
_entity_poly.entity_id
_entity_poly.type
_entity_poly.pdbx_seq_one_letter_code
_entity_poly.pdbx_strand_id
1 'polypeptide(L)'
;MYGDTVLISTSETIEDLGHSCFYARQDIGLIGGEQFLLKVNQEEQLGKYLYYLSKAFSGYLRKYATGTKVYRFNTDHLKKIYIPQIPFNEQKIIADFLDKRLAQVDALIAKQETLLEKLAEQRVALISHAVTKGLNPDVEMKESGISWFKQIPKSWDVKQLKFVITKIQTGSTPPSAVPEYYSSDDIVWYGPADFTDENYILNESVKKISALALEDKVVKPMPKGSIMMIGIGATLGKVAITNVDCTTNQQINSLIPIEDVNAKYLMYQLNSLRDIVKLLSSASTLGIINQKKRNV
;
A
#
# COMPACT_ATOMS: atom_id res chain seq x y z
N MET A 1 -19.02 -22.11 -27.47
CA MET A 1 -18.50 -21.02 -26.61
C MET A 1 -17.96 -21.60 -25.34
N TYR A 2 -18.71 -22.39 -24.55
CA TYR A 2 -18.08 -23.22 -23.52
C TYR A 2 -16.95 -24.06 -24.12
N GLY A 3 -15.75 -23.97 -23.54
CA GLY A 3 -14.57 -24.66 -24.05
C GLY A 3 -13.71 -23.87 -25.05
N ASP A 4 -14.18 -22.71 -25.54
CA ASP A 4 -13.43 -21.92 -26.51
C ASP A 4 -12.38 -21.02 -25.83
N THR A 5 -11.30 -20.72 -26.55
CA THR A 5 -10.29 -19.75 -26.09
C THR A 5 -10.51 -18.42 -26.81
N VAL A 6 -10.66 -17.35 -26.03
CA VAL A 6 -10.71 -15.97 -26.55
C VAL A 6 -9.32 -15.38 -26.45
N LEU A 7 -8.84 -14.76 -27.52
CA LEU A 7 -7.50 -14.19 -27.66
C LEU A 7 -7.59 -12.72 -28.06
N ILE A 8 -6.90 -11.82 -27.37
CA ILE A 8 -6.84 -10.40 -27.72
C ILE A 8 -5.95 -10.21 -28.95
N SER A 9 -6.51 -9.65 -30.03
CA SER A 9 -5.81 -9.44 -31.31
C SER A 9 -5.36 -8.01 -31.57
N THR A 10 -5.81 -7.06 -30.74
CA THR A 10 -5.47 -5.63 -30.81
C THR A 10 -5.22 -5.09 -29.41
N SER A 11 -4.17 -4.29 -29.21
CA SER A 11 -3.88 -3.61 -27.94
C SER A 11 -3.00 -2.38 -28.14
N GLU A 12 -3.06 -1.42 -27.21
CA GLU A 12 -2.12 -0.29 -27.12
C GLU A 12 -0.74 -0.72 -26.60
N THR A 13 -0.68 -1.82 -25.84
CA THR A 13 0.55 -2.41 -25.32
C THR A 13 0.89 -3.70 -26.05
N ILE A 14 2.17 -3.96 -26.28
CA ILE A 14 2.60 -5.22 -26.90
C ILE A 14 2.45 -6.39 -25.92
N GLU A 15 2.50 -6.11 -24.62
CA GLU A 15 2.37 -7.07 -23.53
C GLU A 15 0.95 -7.61 -23.40
N ASP A 16 -0.10 -6.83 -23.65
CA ASP A 16 -1.48 -7.36 -23.57
C ASP A 16 -1.89 -8.09 -24.84
N LEU A 17 -1.15 -7.88 -25.93
CA LEU A 17 -1.41 -8.53 -27.21
C LEU A 17 -1.22 -10.06 -27.08
N GLY A 18 -2.22 -10.83 -27.52
CA GLY A 18 -2.23 -12.28 -27.38
C GLY A 18 -2.58 -12.78 -25.98
N HIS A 19 -2.99 -11.91 -25.04
CA HIS A 19 -3.62 -12.42 -23.82
C HIS A 19 -4.86 -13.23 -24.16
N SER A 20 -5.01 -14.36 -23.46
CA SER A 20 -6.10 -15.30 -23.68
C SER A 20 -6.86 -15.63 -22.42
N CYS A 21 -8.13 -15.97 -22.57
CA CYS A 21 -8.95 -16.55 -21.52
C CYS A 21 -9.72 -17.77 -22.04
N PHE A 22 -9.99 -18.69 -21.12
CA PHE A 22 -10.83 -19.85 -21.37
C PHE A 22 -12.28 -19.48 -21.04
N TYR A 23 -13.20 -19.72 -21.97
CA TYR A 23 -14.61 -19.45 -21.74
C TYR A 23 -15.26 -20.61 -20.97
N ALA A 24 -15.27 -20.48 -19.64
CA ALA A 24 -15.82 -21.47 -18.71
C ALA A 24 -17.32 -21.28 -18.39
N ARG A 25 -18.03 -20.41 -19.11
CA ARG A 25 -19.44 -20.10 -18.84
C ARG A 25 -20.38 -20.92 -19.73
N GLN A 26 -21.60 -21.15 -19.25
CA GLN A 26 -22.64 -21.90 -19.96
C GLN A 26 -23.61 -21.00 -20.74
N ASP A 27 -23.62 -19.70 -20.49
CA ASP A 27 -24.47 -18.75 -21.20
C ASP A 27 -23.84 -18.28 -22.52
N ILE A 28 -24.54 -17.42 -23.26
CA ILE A 28 -24.06 -16.89 -24.55
C ILE A 28 -23.16 -15.68 -24.27
N GLY A 29 -21.94 -15.71 -24.79
CA GLY A 29 -21.02 -14.58 -24.79
C GLY A 29 -21.05 -13.83 -26.13
N LEU A 30 -20.85 -12.51 -26.09
CA LEU A 30 -20.53 -11.72 -27.27
C LEU A 30 -19.07 -11.28 -27.16
N ILE A 31 -18.33 -11.37 -28.27
CA ILE A 31 -16.96 -10.87 -28.38
C ILE A 31 -16.93 -9.67 -29.33
N GLY A 32 -16.06 -8.72 -29.05
CA GLY A 32 -15.84 -7.55 -29.91
C GLY A 32 -14.98 -7.89 -31.12
N GLY A 33 -14.83 -6.91 -32.02
CA GLY A 33 -14.04 -7.06 -33.25
C GLY A 33 -12.52 -7.12 -33.05
N GLU A 34 -12.05 -6.96 -31.80
CA GLU A 34 -10.63 -6.93 -31.42
C GLU A 34 -10.18 -8.21 -30.70
N GLN A 35 -11.02 -9.24 -30.72
CA GLN A 35 -10.72 -10.55 -30.18
C GLN A 35 -10.91 -11.64 -31.24
N PHE A 36 -10.07 -12.66 -31.18
CA PHE A 36 -10.25 -13.89 -31.93
C PHE A 36 -10.82 -14.99 -31.04
N LEU A 37 -11.72 -15.77 -31.62
CA LEU A 37 -12.26 -16.97 -31.01
C LEU A 37 -11.55 -18.19 -31.61
N LEU A 38 -10.75 -18.85 -30.79
CA LEU A 38 -10.11 -20.11 -31.14
C LEU A 38 -11.04 -21.25 -30.74
N LYS A 39 -11.65 -21.87 -31.75
CA LYS A 39 -12.55 -23.00 -31.58
C LYS A 39 -11.82 -24.31 -31.80
N VAL A 40 -12.13 -25.29 -30.97
CA VAL A 40 -11.68 -26.67 -31.15
C VAL A 40 -12.71 -27.43 -31.98
N ASN A 41 -12.22 -28.28 -32.89
CA ASN A 41 -13.06 -29.25 -33.59
C ASN A 41 -13.35 -30.45 -32.64
N GLN A 42 -14.41 -30.28 -31.84
CA GLN A 42 -15.05 -31.19 -30.88
C GLN A 42 -14.17 -32.19 -30.09
N GLU A 43 -13.80 -31.78 -28.87
CA GLU A 43 -14.00 -32.45 -27.56
C GLU A 43 -13.71 -31.39 -26.47
N GLU A 44 -14.52 -31.27 -25.41
CA GLU A 44 -14.40 -30.19 -24.39
C GLU A 44 -12.99 -30.11 -23.75
N GLN A 45 -12.31 -31.25 -23.62
CA GLN A 45 -10.99 -31.35 -22.99
C GLN A 45 -9.86 -30.77 -23.84
N LEU A 46 -10.02 -30.67 -25.16
CA LEU A 46 -9.03 -29.96 -26.00
C LEU A 46 -9.06 -28.44 -25.76
N GLY A 47 -10.20 -27.90 -25.33
CA GLY A 47 -10.38 -26.46 -25.13
C GLY A 47 -9.41 -25.90 -24.10
N LYS A 48 -9.24 -26.61 -22.98
CA LYS A 48 -8.27 -26.25 -21.93
C LYS A 48 -6.83 -26.41 -22.40
N TYR A 49 -6.52 -27.51 -23.11
CA TYR A 49 -5.20 -27.69 -23.69
C TYR A 49 -4.85 -26.56 -24.67
N LEU A 50 -5.77 -26.20 -25.56
CA LEU A 50 -5.59 -25.07 -26.49
C LEU A 50 -5.43 -23.74 -25.74
N TYR A 51 -6.20 -23.53 -24.68
CA TYR A 51 -6.04 -22.37 -23.80
C TYR A 51 -4.63 -22.30 -23.20
N TYR A 52 -4.14 -23.39 -22.60
CA TYR A 52 -2.80 -23.44 -22.03
C TYR A 52 -1.71 -23.27 -23.09
N LEU A 53 -1.90 -23.89 -24.26
CA LEU A 53 -0.98 -23.74 -25.38
C LEU A 53 -0.97 -22.30 -25.93
N SER A 54 -2.11 -21.60 -25.90
CA SER A 54 -2.18 -20.19 -26.28
C SER A 54 -1.30 -19.32 -25.41
N LYS A 55 -1.22 -19.60 -24.10
CA LYS A 55 -0.30 -18.88 -23.21
C LYS A 55 1.16 -19.02 -23.64
N ALA A 56 1.54 -20.18 -24.17
CA ALA A 56 2.89 -20.42 -24.67
C ALA A 56 3.12 -19.74 -26.04
N PHE A 57 2.22 -19.93 -27.02
CA PHE A 57 2.45 -19.37 -28.36
C PHE A 57 2.19 -17.88 -28.46
N SER A 58 1.42 -17.26 -27.55
CA SER A 58 1.13 -15.82 -27.62
C SER A 58 2.39 -14.96 -27.54
N GLY A 59 3.38 -15.36 -26.75
CA GLY A 59 4.69 -14.70 -26.72
C GLY A 59 5.40 -14.76 -28.07
N TYR A 60 5.27 -15.87 -28.80
CA TYR A 60 5.81 -16.00 -30.16
C TYR A 60 5.00 -15.19 -31.18
N LEU A 61 3.66 -15.18 -31.05
CA LEU A 61 2.75 -14.45 -31.93
C LEU A 61 3.01 -12.93 -31.92
N ARG A 62 3.45 -12.37 -30.79
CA ARG A 62 3.86 -10.96 -30.68
C ARG A 62 4.96 -10.55 -31.68
N LYS A 63 5.76 -11.50 -32.19
CA LYS A 63 6.77 -11.23 -33.25
C LYS A 63 6.15 -10.83 -34.59
N TYR A 64 4.90 -11.19 -34.82
CA TYR A 64 4.14 -10.81 -36.02
C TYR A 64 3.24 -9.60 -35.78
N ALA A 65 3.33 -8.96 -34.61
CA ALA A 65 2.56 -7.76 -34.32
C ALA A 65 2.98 -6.62 -35.26
N THR A 66 2.00 -5.90 -35.79
CA THR A 66 2.22 -4.71 -36.61
C THR A 66 1.57 -3.49 -35.96
N GLY A 67 2.09 -2.30 -36.26
CA GLY A 67 1.61 -1.03 -35.72
C GLY A 67 2.63 -0.36 -34.78
N THR A 68 2.48 0.95 -34.60
CA THR A 68 3.39 1.79 -33.80
C THR A 68 2.73 2.39 -32.56
N LYS A 69 1.42 2.67 -32.61
CA LYS A 69 0.62 3.14 -31.45
C LYS A 69 -0.40 2.11 -30.97
N VAL A 70 -0.88 1.28 -31.89
CA VAL A 70 -1.81 0.19 -31.62
C VAL A 70 -1.27 -1.04 -32.33
N TYR A 71 -0.92 -2.05 -31.55
CA TYR A 71 -0.39 -3.31 -32.03
C TYR A 71 -1.53 -4.25 -32.41
N ARG A 72 -1.37 -4.97 -33.52
CA ARG A 72 -2.35 -5.94 -33.98
C ARG A 72 -1.70 -7.15 -34.64
N PHE A 73 -2.37 -8.29 -34.59
CA PHE A 73 -2.11 -9.41 -35.49
C PHE A 73 -3.42 -9.88 -36.13
N ASN A 74 -3.35 -10.44 -37.34
CA ASN A 74 -4.52 -10.94 -38.05
C ASN A 74 -4.59 -12.48 -37.99
N THR A 75 -5.65 -13.04 -38.56
CA THR A 75 -5.85 -14.50 -38.61
C THR A 75 -4.77 -15.21 -39.44
N ASP A 76 -4.14 -14.55 -40.42
CA ASP A 76 -3.04 -15.14 -41.18
C ASP A 76 -1.75 -15.25 -40.38
N HIS A 77 -1.54 -14.41 -39.36
CA HIS A 77 -0.43 -14.57 -38.42
C HIS A 77 -0.64 -15.80 -37.53
N LEU A 78 -1.87 -16.08 -37.09
CA LEU A 78 -2.19 -17.30 -36.33
C LEU A 78 -1.90 -18.58 -37.14
N LYS A 79 -2.20 -18.58 -38.44
CA LYS A 79 -1.92 -19.73 -39.34
C LYS A 79 -0.42 -20.02 -39.51
N LYS A 80 0.47 -19.09 -39.17
CA LYS A 80 1.93 -19.25 -39.25
C LYS A 80 2.54 -19.87 -37.99
N ILE A 81 1.76 -20.02 -36.91
CA ILE A 81 2.25 -20.61 -35.67
C ILE A 81 2.31 -22.12 -35.82
N TYR A 82 3.50 -22.68 -35.61
CA TYR A 82 3.67 -24.12 -35.45
C TYR A 82 3.28 -24.54 -34.03
N ILE A 83 2.39 -25.51 -33.92
CA ILE A 83 1.99 -26.13 -32.66
C ILE A 83 2.34 -27.62 -32.66
N PRO A 84 2.69 -28.20 -31.50
CA PRO A 84 2.98 -29.63 -31.43
C PRO A 84 1.70 -30.44 -31.65
N GLN A 85 1.77 -31.42 -32.55
CA GLN A 85 0.70 -32.39 -32.76
C GLN A 85 0.85 -33.53 -31.76
N ILE A 86 0.15 -33.42 -30.64
CA ILE A 86 0.21 -34.39 -29.54
C ILE A 86 -1.02 -35.33 -29.60
N PRO A 87 -0.91 -36.63 -29.27
CA PRO A 87 -2.07 -37.52 -29.17
C PRO A 87 -3.12 -37.00 -28.18
N PHE A 88 -4.40 -37.26 -28.47
CA PHE A 88 -5.52 -36.77 -27.66
C PHE A 88 -5.38 -37.10 -26.16
N ASN A 89 -5.04 -38.35 -25.84
CA ASN A 89 -4.89 -38.79 -24.46
C ASN A 89 -3.80 -38.01 -23.70
N GLU A 90 -2.70 -37.67 -24.38
CA GLU A 90 -1.63 -36.86 -23.78
C GLU A 90 -2.05 -35.41 -23.57
N GLN A 91 -2.79 -34.81 -24.52
CA GLN A 91 -3.34 -33.46 -24.34
C GLN A 91 -4.22 -33.35 -23.10
N LYS A 92 -5.09 -34.36 -22.88
CA LYS A 92 -5.94 -34.46 -21.69
C LYS A 92 -5.11 -34.57 -20.41
N ILE A 93 -4.13 -35.47 -20.37
CA ILE A 93 -3.25 -35.65 -19.21
C ILE A 93 -2.53 -34.34 -18.86
N ILE A 94 -2.05 -33.61 -19.86
CA ILE A 94 -1.38 -32.31 -19.67
C ILE A 94 -2.37 -31.27 -19.12
N ALA A 95 -3.56 -31.15 -19.72
CA ALA A 95 -4.57 -30.19 -19.28
C ALA A 95 -5.02 -30.45 -17.82
N ASP A 96 -5.30 -31.71 -17.48
CA ASP A 96 -5.68 -32.11 -16.11
C ASP A 96 -4.56 -31.86 -15.10
N PHE A 97 -3.31 -32.12 -15.50
CA PHE A 97 -2.14 -31.81 -14.68
C PHE A 97 -2.00 -30.29 -14.44
N LEU A 98 -2.14 -29.48 -15.48
CA LEU A 98 -2.04 -28.02 -15.39
C LEU A 98 -3.17 -27.44 -14.55
N ASP A 99 -4.41 -27.87 -14.74
CA ASP A 99 -5.54 -27.48 -13.89
C ASP A 99 -5.23 -27.71 -12.41
N LYS A 100 -4.75 -28.91 -12.07
CA LYS A 100 -4.41 -29.27 -10.69
C LYS A 100 -3.25 -28.44 -10.14
N ARG A 101 -2.19 -28.24 -10.93
CA ARG A 101 -1.00 -27.52 -10.49
C ARG A 101 -1.25 -26.02 -10.36
N LEU A 102 -1.99 -25.42 -11.29
CA LEU A 102 -2.35 -24.01 -11.23
C LEU A 102 -3.29 -23.74 -10.06
N ALA A 103 -4.30 -24.59 -9.84
CA ALA A 103 -5.16 -24.48 -8.66
C ALA A 103 -4.37 -24.59 -7.33
N GLN A 104 -3.31 -25.40 -7.28
CA GLN A 104 -2.42 -25.46 -6.13
C GLN A 104 -1.64 -24.14 -5.94
N VAL A 105 -1.13 -23.55 -7.03
CA VAL A 105 -0.42 -22.26 -6.99
C VAL A 105 -1.36 -21.15 -6.53
N ASP A 106 -2.55 -21.07 -7.11
CA ASP A 106 -3.55 -20.06 -6.74
C ASP A 106 -3.97 -20.18 -5.27
N ALA A 107 -4.15 -21.40 -4.77
CA ALA A 107 -4.44 -21.64 -3.35
C ALA A 107 -3.29 -21.22 -2.42
N LEU A 108 -2.03 -21.32 -2.86
CA LEU A 108 -0.87 -20.85 -2.10
C LEU A 108 -0.79 -19.32 -2.10
N ILE A 109 -1.04 -18.67 -3.24
CA ILE A 109 -1.11 -17.21 -3.35
C ILE A 109 -2.18 -16.66 -2.39
N ALA A 110 -3.39 -17.21 -2.42
CA ALA A 110 -4.48 -16.79 -1.54
C ALA A 110 -4.13 -16.96 -0.05
N LYS A 111 -3.46 -18.06 0.32
CA LYS A 111 -2.98 -18.27 1.69
C LYS A 111 -1.92 -17.26 2.10
N GLN A 112 -1.02 -16.90 1.19
CA GLN A 112 0.03 -15.91 1.45
C GLN A 112 -0.57 -14.51 1.64
N GLU A 113 -1.54 -14.13 0.82
CA GLU A 113 -2.28 -12.86 0.96
C GLU A 113 -3.00 -12.79 2.32
N THR A 114 -3.72 -13.86 2.70
CA THR A 114 -4.38 -13.95 4.01
C THR A 114 -3.39 -13.88 5.19
N LEU A 115 -2.20 -14.48 5.04
CA LEU A 115 -1.16 -14.42 6.06
C LEU A 115 -0.62 -13.00 6.24
N LEU A 116 -0.40 -12.27 5.14
CA LEU A 116 0.05 -10.88 5.19
C LEU A 116 -0.98 -9.99 5.90
N GLU A 117 -2.27 -10.17 5.61
CA GLU A 117 -3.35 -9.46 6.28
C GLU A 117 -3.35 -9.72 7.80
N LYS A 118 -3.29 -11.00 8.20
CA LYS A 118 -3.24 -11.37 9.64
C LYS A 118 -2.00 -10.84 10.36
N LEU A 119 -0.84 -10.82 9.70
CA LEU A 119 0.37 -10.26 10.28
C LEU A 119 0.26 -8.74 10.47
N ALA A 120 -0.39 -8.03 9.53
CA ALA A 120 -0.66 -6.61 9.67
C ALA A 120 -1.60 -6.33 10.85
N GLU A 121 -2.68 -7.09 11.01
CA GLU A 121 -3.59 -7.01 12.16
C GLU A 121 -2.87 -7.30 13.48
N GLN A 122 -2.09 -8.39 13.52
CA GLN A 122 -1.34 -8.78 14.70
C GLN A 122 -0.33 -7.70 15.12
N ARG A 123 0.32 -7.03 14.17
CA ARG A 123 1.25 -5.92 14.44
C ARG A 123 0.54 -4.76 15.16
N VAL A 124 -0.61 -4.35 14.66
CA VAL A 124 -1.41 -3.27 15.28
C VAL A 124 -1.88 -3.67 16.69
N ALA A 125 -2.39 -4.90 16.83
CA ALA A 125 -2.84 -5.44 18.11
C ALA A 125 -1.71 -5.54 19.13
N LEU A 126 -0.52 -5.99 18.72
CA LEU A 126 0.65 -6.11 19.58
C LEU A 126 1.11 -4.76 20.11
N ILE A 127 1.23 -3.75 19.24
CA ILE A 127 1.60 -2.39 19.66
C ILE A 127 0.56 -1.85 20.64
N SER A 128 -0.73 -1.93 20.30
CA SER A 128 -1.82 -1.46 21.15
C SER A 128 -1.81 -2.13 22.52
N HIS A 129 -1.67 -3.46 22.56
CA HIS A 129 -1.57 -4.21 23.82
C HIS A 129 -0.36 -3.78 24.65
N ALA A 130 0.82 -3.70 24.04
CA ALA A 130 2.05 -3.34 24.76
C ALA A 130 2.00 -1.93 25.36
N VAL A 131 1.44 -0.95 24.64
CA VAL A 131 1.38 0.45 25.12
C VAL A 131 0.18 0.74 26.05
N THR A 132 -0.81 -0.15 26.14
CA THR A 132 -1.98 0.04 27.03
C THR A 132 -2.00 -0.90 28.23
N LYS A 133 -1.45 -2.11 28.09
CA LYS A 133 -1.47 -3.18 29.12
C LYS A 133 -0.08 -3.65 29.55
N GLY A 134 0.98 -3.20 28.87
CA GLY A 134 2.34 -3.64 29.15
C GLY A 134 2.66 -5.01 28.56
N LEU A 135 3.75 -5.62 29.04
CA LEU A 135 4.29 -6.88 28.51
C LEU A 135 3.97 -8.09 29.39
N ASN A 136 3.63 -7.87 30.66
CA ASN A 136 3.32 -8.93 31.61
C ASN A 136 1.81 -9.23 31.60
N PRO A 137 1.37 -10.42 31.15
CA PRO A 137 -0.05 -10.77 31.10
C PRO A 137 -0.68 -10.92 32.49
N ASP A 138 0.12 -11.19 33.53
CA ASP A 138 -0.35 -11.45 34.90
C ASP A 138 -0.36 -10.18 35.77
N VAL A 139 -0.14 -9.00 35.17
CA VAL A 139 -0.12 -7.74 35.91
C VAL A 139 -1.50 -7.38 36.43
N GLU A 140 -1.59 -6.95 37.68
CA GLU A 140 -2.85 -6.44 38.24
C GLU A 140 -3.28 -5.18 37.50
N MET A 141 -4.54 -5.14 37.05
CA MET A 141 -5.11 -4.04 36.28
C MET A 141 -5.98 -3.13 37.16
N LYS A 142 -6.07 -1.84 36.80
CA LYS A 142 -7.01 -0.86 37.36
C LYS A 142 -7.77 -0.12 36.26
N GLU A 143 -8.93 0.43 36.59
CA GLU A 143 -9.68 1.30 35.68
C GLU A 143 -8.89 2.59 35.41
N SER A 144 -8.78 2.99 34.13
CA SER A 144 -8.04 4.17 33.68
C SER A 144 -8.85 5.46 33.81
N GLY A 145 -10.19 5.35 33.86
CA GLY A 145 -11.12 6.48 33.78
C GLY A 145 -11.30 7.07 32.38
N ILE A 146 -10.79 6.43 31.32
CA ILE A 146 -10.88 6.92 29.94
C ILE A 146 -11.65 5.94 29.06
N SER A 147 -12.64 6.48 28.32
CA SER A 147 -13.62 5.70 27.55
C SER A 147 -13.01 4.76 26.50
N TRP A 148 -11.91 5.17 25.87
CA TRP A 148 -11.28 4.43 24.77
C TRP A 148 -10.20 3.43 25.21
N PHE A 149 -9.73 3.45 26.47
CA PHE A 149 -8.85 2.42 27.03
C PHE A 149 -9.18 2.14 28.49
N LYS A 150 -10.11 1.22 28.75
CA LYS A 150 -10.73 1.08 30.09
C LYS A 150 -9.77 0.69 31.21
N GLN A 151 -8.79 -0.16 30.94
CA GLN A 151 -7.92 -0.74 31.98
C GLN A 151 -6.45 -0.55 31.64
N ILE A 152 -5.66 -0.28 32.68
CA ILE A 152 -4.19 -0.18 32.64
C ILE A 152 -3.56 -0.92 33.81
N PRO A 153 -2.27 -1.25 33.77
CA PRO A 153 -1.55 -1.80 34.92
C PRO A 153 -1.69 -0.90 36.16
N LYS A 154 -1.86 -1.50 37.32
CA LYS A 154 -2.10 -0.79 38.58
C LYS A 154 -0.98 0.19 38.95
N SER A 155 0.26 -0.16 38.57
CA SER A 155 1.46 0.66 38.79
C SER A 155 1.59 1.86 37.84
N TRP A 156 0.76 1.95 36.78
CA TRP A 156 0.86 3.02 35.79
C TRP A 156 -0.04 4.20 36.14
N ASP A 157 0.36 5.40 35.75
CA ASP A 157 -0.44 6.61 35.91
C ASP A 157 -0.89 7.17 34.57
N VAL A 158 -2.08 7.78 34.55
CA VAL A 158 -2.62 8.46 33.39
C VAL A 158 -2.25 9.94 33.46
N LYS A 159 -1.59 10.46 32.42
CA LYS A 159 -1.27 11.89 32.29
C LYS A 159 -1.76 12.43 30.95
N GLN A 160 -2.17 13.70 30.96
CA GLN A 160 -2.47 14.40 29.70
C GLN A 160 -1.18 14.59 28.89
N LEU A 161 -1.29 14.50 27.56
CA LEU A 161 -0.16 14.60 26.63
C LEU A 161 0.70 15.86 26.86
N LYS A 162 0.09 16.98 27.27
CA LYS A 162 0.78 18.25 27.57
C LYS A 162 1.81 18.16 28.70
N PHE A 163 1.73 17.15 29.56
CA PHE A 163 2.65 16.95 30.69
C PHE A 163 3.83 16.03 30.34
N VAL A 164 3.83 15.42 29.15
CA VAL A 164 4.90 14.50 28.69
C VAL A 164 5.66 15.06 27.48
N ILE A 165 5.37 16.30 27.09
CA ILE A 165 6.01 17.02 26.00
C ILE A 165 6.40 18.42 26.45
N THR A 166 7.48 18.96 25.89
CA THR A 166 7.90 20.35 26.10
C THR A 166 7.23 21.29 25.11
N LYS A 167 6.96 20.84 23.88
CA LYS A 167 6.46 21.68 22.79
C LYS A 167 5.66 20.88 21.76
N ILE A 168 4.60 21.50 21.25
CA ILE A 168 3.92 21.11 20.00
C ILE A 168 4.12 22.23 18.99
N GLN A 169 4.46 21.87 17.75
CA GLN A 169 4.68 22.83 16.68
C GLN A 169 4.16 22.28 15.34
N THR A 170 3.30 23.05 14.68
CA THR A 170 2.95 22.77 13.28
C THR A 170 4.03 23.33 12.36
N GLY A 171 4.42 22.52 11.37
CA GLY A 171 5.37 22.92 10.34
C GLY A 171 4.90 24.06 9.45
N SER A 172 5.74 24.42 8.50
CA SER A 172 5.53 25.51 7.55
C SER A 172 6.07 25.12 6.18
N THR A 173 5.52 25.72 5.13
CA THR A 173 5.97 25.51 3.75
C THR A 173 6.61 26.79 3.24
N PRO A 174 7.90 26.76 2.83
CA PRO A 174 8.53 27.92 2.21
C PRO A 174 7.75 28.37 0.97
N PRO A 175 7.68 29.67 0.66
CA PRO A 175 7.06 30.14 -0.58
C PRO A 175 7.69 29.50 -1.81
N SER A 176 6.91 28.78 -2.62
CA SER A 176 7.41 28.16 -3.86
C SER A 176 7.90 29.18 -4.90
N ALA A 177 7.52 30.45 -4.74
CA ALA A 177 7.97 31.56 -5.57
C ALA A 177 9.42 32.00 -5.30
N VAL A 178 10.06 31.48 -4.24
CA VAL A 178 11.45 31.74 -3.88
C VAL A 178 12.24 30.42 -3.96
N PRO A 179 12.75 30.05 -5.14
CA PRO A 179 13.45 28.77 -5.35
C PRO A 179 14.68 28.59 -4.44
N GLU A 180 15.29 29.68 -3.99
CA GLU A 180 16.47 29.71 -3.12
C GLU A 180 16.21 29.05 -1.77
N TYR A 181 14.95 28.92 -1.34
CA TYR A 181 14.57 28.17 -0.14
C TYR A 181 14.63 26.66 -0.31
N TYR A 182 14.75 26.16 -1.54
CA TYR A 182 14.78 24.73 -1.84
C TYR A 182 16.18 24.31 -2.27
N SER A 183 16.61 23.16 -1.77
CA SER A 183 17.94 22.59 -2.04
C SER A 183 17.83 21.07 -2.19
N SER A 184 18.77 20.44 -2.90
CA SER A 184 18.86 18.98 -2.99
C SER A 184 19.56 18.35 -1.78
N ASP A 185 20.47 19.07 -1.12
CA ASP A 185 21.48 18.44 -0.24
C ASP A 185 21.62 19.06 1.15
N ASP A 186 20.74 19.99 1.52
CA ASP A 186 20.88 20.75 2.75
C ASP A 186 20.01 20.19 3.89
N ILE A 187 18.93 20.86 4.30
CA ILE A 187 18.14 20.48 5.49
C ILE A 187 16.92 19.64 5.13
N VAL A 188 16.73 18.55 5.87
CA VAL A 188 15.56 17.67 5.75
C VAL A 188 14.25 18.43 6.02
N TRP A 189 13.32 18.34 5.08
CA TRP A 189 11.98 18.93 5.17
C TRP A 189 10.91 17.88 4.86
N TYR A 190 10.29 17.35 5.91
CA TYR A 190 9.31 16.28 5.78
C TYR A 190 7.94 16.79 5.33
N GLY A 191 7.33 16.06 4.41
CA GLY A 191 5.93 16.14 4.04
C GLY A 191 5.21 14.80 4.21
N PRO A 192 3.90 14.73 3.92
CA PRO A 192 3.10 13.52 4.09
C PRO A 192 3.60 12.29 3.33
N ALA A 193 4.31 12.49 2.21
CA ALA A 193 4.84 11.43 1.37
C ALA A 193 6.01 10.66 2.03
N ASP A 194 6.68 11.27 3.02
CA ASP A 194 7.80 10.64 3.73
C ASP A 194 7.34 9.61 4.78
N PHE A 195 6.04 9.54 5.07
CA PHE A 195 5.50 8.69 6.13
C PHE A 195 4.95 7.36 5.57
N THR A 196 5.54 6.26 6.03
CA THR A 196 5.10 4.90 5.72
C THR A 196 4.42 4.25 6.92
N ASP A 197 3.68 3.17 6.68
CA ASP A 197 3.07 2.37 7.76
C ASP A 197 4.06 1.30 8.29
N GLU A 198 5.23 1.18 7.67
CA GLU A 198 6.25 0.16 7.95
C GLU A 198 7.42 0.73 8.74
N ASN A 199 7.96 1.87 8.30
CA ASN A 199 9.09 2.53 8.93
C ASN A 199 8.64 3.79 9.69
N TYR A 200 8.74 3.74 11.01
CA TYR A 200 8.45 4.87 11.89
C TYR A 200 9.65 5.80 12.10
N ILE A 201 10.85 5.45 11.64
CA ILE A 201 12.06 6.25 11.84
C ILE A 201 12.40 6.97 10.54
N LEU A 202 12.29 8.30 10.55
CA LEU A 202 12.67 9.13 9.42
C LEU A 202 14.14 9.56 9.56
N ASN A 203 14.87 9.44 8.45
CA ASN A 203 16.27 9.85 8.34
C ASN A 203 16.47 10.82 7.18
N GLU A 204 15.71 10.65 6.10
CA GLU A 204 15.78 11.46 4.88
C GLU A 204 14.36 11.81 4.41
N SER A 205 14.26 12.88 3.60
CA SER A 205 13.01 13.35 3.02
C SER A 205 13.12 13.44 1.50
N VAL A 206 11.97 13.34 0.82
CA VAL A 206 11.85 13.52 -0.64
C VAL A 206 12.29 14.92 -1.08
N LYS A 207 12.11 15.93 -0.23
CA LYS A 207 12.50 17.32 -0.49
C LYS A 207 13.35 17.85 0.66
N LYS A 208 14.32 18.71 0.34
CA LYS A 208 15.12 19.44 1.32
C LYS A 208 14.97 20.95 1.09
N ILE A 209 15.33 21.72 2.10
CA ILE A 209 15.32 23.18 2.09
C ILE A 209 16.72 23.70 2.39
N SER A 210 17.01 24.93 1.96
CA SER A 210 18.29 25.58 2.23
C SER A 210 18.35 26.19 3.65
N ALA A 211 19.57 26.46 4.13
CA ALA A 211 19.81 27.20 5.36
C ALA A 211 19.15 28.58 5.37
N LEU A 212 19.05 29.23 4.21
CA LEU A 212 18.36 30.51 4.04
C LEU A 212 16.90 30.45 4.53
N ALA A 213 16.20 29.33 4.32
CA ALA A 213 14.83 29.17 4.79
C ALA A 213 14.72 29.17 6.33
N LEU A 214 15.75 28.69 7.04
CA LEU A 214 15.84 28.77 8.50
C LEU A 214 16.24 30.18 8.96
N GLU A 215 17.21 30.80 8.28
CA GLU A 215 17.69 32.16 8.58
C GLU A 215 16.56 33.19 8.46
N ASP A 216 15.77 33.10 7.39
CA ASP A 216 14.60 33.93 7.14
C ASP A 216 13.38 33.53 7.98
N LYS A 217 13.49 32.44 8.77
CA LYS A 217 12.45 31.92 9.67
C LYS A 217 11.12 31.59 8.98
N VAL A 218 11.16 31.26 7.69
CA VAL A 218 9.97 30.81 6.93
C VAL A 218 9.58 29.37 7.26
N VAL A 219 10.51 28.62 7.85
CA VAL A 219 10.31 27.29 8.42
C VAL A 219 10.67 27.26 9.89
N LYS A 220 10.26 26.18 10.58
CA LYS A 220 10.53 26.02 12.01
C LYS A 220 11.34 24.75 12.26
N PRO A 221 12.51 24.85 12.92
CA PRO A 221 13.37 23.69 13.18
C PRO A 221 12.76 22.80 14.27
N MET A 222 13.13 21.53 14.20
CA MET A 222 12.81 20.48 15.16
C MET A 222 14.07 19.63 15.39
N PRO A 223 14.44 19.35 16.66
CA PRO A 223 15.60 18.52 16.94
C PRO A 223 15.32 17.04 16.63
N LYS A 224 16.40 16.28 16.42
CA LYS A 224 16.36 14.82 16.41
C LYS A 224 15.64 14.26 17.64
N GLY A 225 14.91 13.16 17.48
CA GLY A 225 14.06 12.57 18.52
C GLY A 225 12.67 13.20 18.64
N SER A 226 12.37 14.24 17.87
CA SER A 226 11.00 14.77 17.76
C SER A 226 10.06 13.76 17.11
N ILE A 227 8.83 13.69 17.61
CA ILE A 227 7.77 12.82 17.09
C ILE A 227 6.85 13.67 16.21
N MET A 228 6.46 13.16 15.06
CA MET A 228 5.67 13.86 14.06
C MET A 228 4.39 13.10 13.79
N MET A 229 3.29 13.82 13.64
CA MET A 229 1.99 13.26 13.30
C MET A 229 1.34 14.07 12.17
N ILE A 230 0.90 13.38 11.13
CA ILE A 230 0.14 14.00 10.04
C ILE A 230 -1.25 14.37 10.57
N GLY A 231 -1.57 15.65 10.55
CA GLY A 231 -2.83 16.22 11.06
C GLY A 231 -3.84 16.59 9.99
N ILE A 232 -3.50 16.48 8.69
CA ILE A 232 -4.35 16.89 7.56
C ILE A 232 -4.16 15.97 6.35
N GLY A 233 -5.26 15.56 5.70
CA GLY A 233 -5.27 14.92 4.38
C GLY A 233 -5.48 13.40 4.42
N ALA A 234 -5.30 12.72 3.28
CA ALA A 234 -5.59 11.29 3.12
C ALA A 234 -4.74 10.38 4.04
N THR A 235 -3.56 10.83 4.44
CA THR A 235 -2.62 10.10 5.30
C THR A 235 -2.73 10.51 6.78
N LEU A 236 -3.86 11.10 7.19
CA LEU A 236 -4.11 11.52 8.56
C LEU A 236 -3.77 10.44 9.60
N GLY A 237 -3.10 10.88 10.67
CA GLY A 237 -2.77 10.09 11.85
C GLY A 237 -1.57 9.18 11.68
N LYS A 238 -0.86 9.19 10.54
CA LYS A 238 0.47 8.56 10.47
C LYS A 238 1.41 9.27 11.44
N VAL A 239 2.22 8.49 12.15
CA VAL A 239 3.17 8.96 13.15
C VAL A 239 4.57 8.47 12.78
N ALA A 240 5.59 9.29 13.04
CA ALA A 240 6.99 8.90 12.92
C ALA A 240 7.87 9.65 13.93
N ILE A 241 9.10 9.20 14.11
CA ILE A 241 10.15 9.86 14.88
C ILE A 241 11.32 10.20 13.94
N THR A 242 11.90 11.38 14.06
CA THR A 242 13.09 11.75 13.29
C THR A 242 14.38 11.35 14.01
N ASN A 243 15.37 10.87 13.29
CA ASN A 243 16.73 10.63 13.79
C ASN A 243 17.71 11.78 13.47
N VAL A 244 17.23 12.80 12.74
CA VAL A 244 18.01 13.97 12.32
C VAL A 244 17.29 15.26 12.72
N ASP A 245 18.04 16.35 12.81
CA ASP A 245 17.42 17.68 12.90
C ASP A 245 16.70 17.99 11.59
N CYS A 246 15.48 18.50 11.67
CA CYS A 246 14.62 18.62 10.51
C CYS A 246 13.65 19.80 10.60
N THR A 247 12.91 19.98 9.51
CA THR A 247 11.74 20.84 9.43
C THR A 247 10.57 20.04 8.83
N THR A 248 9.36 20.58 8.87
CA THR A 248 8.16 19.87 8.42
C THR A 248 7.21 20.81 7.69
N ASN A 249 6.35 20.25 6.84
CA ASN A 249 5.29 21.00 6.17
C ASN A 249 4.12 21.33 7.12
N GLN A 250 3.18 22.15 6.64
CA GLN A 250 2.01 22.62 7.38
C GLN A 250 1.00 21.53 7.77
N GLN A 251 1.09 20.33 7.18
CA GLN A 251 0.19 19.21 7.48
C GLN A 251 0.68 18.38 8.67
N ILE A 252 1.90 18.62 9.15
CA ILE A 252 2.53 17.82 10.20
C ILE A 252 2.57 18.63 11.50
N ASN A 253 2.16 17.98 12.59
CA ASN A 253 2.37 18.46 13.95
C ASN A 253 3.52 17.69 14.59
N SER A 254 4.53 18.42 15.04
CA SER A 254 5.70 17.86 15.70
C SER A 254 5.64 18.07 17.21
N LEU A 255 6.02 17.06 17.96
CA LEU A 255 6.00 16.99 19.42
C LEU A 255 7.43 16.71 19.92
N ILE A 256 7.87 17.50 20.88
CA ILE A 256 9.16 17.29 21.55
C ILE A 256 8.87 16.67 22.92
N PRO A 257 9.26 15.41 23.17
CA PRO A 257 9.07 14.79 24.48
C PRO A 257 9.93 15.47 25.57
N ILE A 258 9.54 15.35 26.83
CA ILE A 258 10.41 15.67 27.97
C ILE A 258 11.51 14.62 28.12
N GLU A 259 12.59 14.95 28.83
CA GLU A 259 13.75 14.05 29.01
C GLU A 259 13.36 12.70 29.64
N ASP A 260 12.42 12.69 30.58
CA ASP A 260 11.94 11.49 31.28
C ASP A 260 11.04 10.58 30.41
N VAL A 261 10.77 10.96 29.16
CA VAL A 261 9.87 10.22 28.27
C VAL A 261 10.65 9.67 27.09
N ASN A 262 10.66 8.34 26.98
CA ASN A 262 11.25 7.68 25.83
C ASN A 262 10.46 8.03 24.54
N ALA A 263 11.12 8.71 23.61
CA ALA A 263 10.50 9.19 22.38
C ALA A 263 9.95 8.06 21.50
N LYS A 264 10.63 6.90 21.43
CA LYS A 264 10.16 5.74 20.67
C LYS A 264 8.89 5.15 21.28
N TYR A 265 8.83 5.08 22.61
CA TYR A 265 7.63 4.65 23.31
C TYR A 265 6.44 5.60 23.02
N LEU A 266 6.66 6.91 23.15
CA LEU A 266 5.60 7.89 22.87
C LEU A 266 5.14 7.85 21.40
N MET A 267 6.06 7.58 20.45
CA MET A 267 5.71 7.34 19.05
C MET A 267 4.77 6.14 18.90
N TYR A 268 5.09 4.99 19.50
CA TYR A 268 4.23 3.81 19.46
C TYR A 268 2.87 4.07 20.13
N GLN A 269 2.87 4.81 21.24
CA GLN A 269 1.65 5.21 21.92
C GLN A 269 0.76 6.06 21.01
N LEU A 270 1.29 7.11 20.39
CA LEU A 270 0.54 7.94 19.44
C LEU A 270 0.07 7.15 18.21
N ASN A 271 0.88 6.22 17.70
CA ASN A 271 0.48 5.35 16.60
C ASN A 271 -0.71 4.46 16.95
N SER A 272 -0.78 3.96 18.20
CA SER A 272 -1.94 3.18 18.67
C SER A 272 -3.25 4.00 18.72
N LEU A 273 -3.16 5.33 18.77
CA LEU A 273 -4.31 6.24 18.82
C LEU A 273 -4.77 6.69 17.43
N ARG A 274 -4.14 6.22 16.36
CA ARG A 274 -4.40 6.69 14.99
C ARG A 274 -5.87 6.61 14.61
N ASP A 275 -6.56 5.53 14.95
CA ASP A 275 -7.97 5.35 14.58
C ASP A 275 -8.90 6.26 15.39
N ILE A 276 -8.55 6.52 16.66
CA ILE A 276 -9.26 7.50 17.50
C ILE A 276 -9.06 8.90 16.93
N VAL A 277 -7.83 9.23 16.53
CA VAL A 277 -7.49 10.50 15.90
C VAL A 277 -8.30 10.71 14.61
N LYS A 278 -8.40 9.67 13.76
CA LYS A 278 -9.23 9.71 12.55
C LYS A 278 -10.71 9.94 12.89
N LEU A 279 -11.26 9.20 13.86
CA LEU A 279 -12.66 9.32 14.30
C LEU A 279 -12.99 10.74 14.81
N LEU A 280 -12.08 11.35 15.58
CA LEU A 280 -12.25 12.71 16.10
C LEU A 280 -12.12 13.79 15.02
N SER A 281 -11.44 13.49 13.91
CA SER A 281 -11.24 14.41 12.79
C SER A 281 -12.39 14.42 11.78
N SER A 282 -13.09 13.28 11.60
CA SER A 282 -14.17 13.11 10.61
C SER A 282 -15.43 13.92 10.92
N ALA A 283 -15.49 14.62 12.06
CA ALA A 283 -16.53 15.59 12.36
C ALA A 283 -16.43 16.88 11.50
N SER A 284 -15.38 17.06 10.71
CA SER A 284 -15.27 18.11 9.68
C SER A 284 -14.87 17.49 8.34
N THR A 285 -15.47 17.97 7.25
CA THR A 285 -15.33 17.46 5.86
C THR A 285 -13.90 17.41 5.31
N LEU A 286 -12.95 18.04 6.00
CA LEU A 286 -11.52 17.75 5.94
C LEU A 286 -11.09 17.30 7.34
N GLY A 287 -10.50 16.11 7.44
CA GLY A 287 -9.98 15.59 8.70
C GLY A 287 -8.82 16.44 9.20
N ILE A 288 -9.13 17.50 9.95
CA ILE A 288 -8.18 18.48 10.47
C ILE A 288 -8.19 18.38 11.99
N ILE A 289 -7.02 18.11 12.57
CA ILE A 289 -6.82 18.16 14.01
C ILE A 289 -6.38 19.58 14.38
N ASN A 290 -7.27 20.35 15.01
CA ASN A 290 -6.94 21.66 15.57
C ASN A 290 -6.29 21.50 16.95
N GLN A 291 -5.16 22.18 17.16
CA GLN A 291 -4.45 22.24 18.45
C GLN A 291 -5.33 22.71 19.63
N LYS A 292 -6.45 23.39 19.35
CA LYS A 292 -7.36 23.98 20.33
C LYS A 292 -8.59 23.13 20.71
N LYS A 293 -8.78 21.91 20.18
CA LYS A 293 -9.89 21.04 20.63
C LYS A 293 -9.60 20.47 22.02
N ARG A 294 -9.69 21.33 23.04
CA ARG A 294 -9.87 21.00 24.46
C ARG A 294 -11.36 20.77 24.69
N ASN A 295 -11.84 19.54 24.56
CA ASN A 295 -13.15 19.21 25.11
C ASN A 295 -12.94 18.20 26.24
N VAL A 296 -13.33 18.69 27.43
CA VAL A 296 -13.72 18.04 28.69
C VAL A 296 -13.23 16.62 28.92
#